data_AF-A0A7Z2VMT0-F1
#
_entry.id   AF-A0A7Z2VMT0-F1
#
_cell.length_a   1.000
_cell.length_b   1.000
_cell.length_c   1.000
_cell.angle_alpha   90.00
_cell.angle_beta   90.00
_cell.angle_gamma   90.00
#
_symmetry.space_group_name_H-M   'P 1'
#
loop_
_entity.id
_entity.type
_entity.pdbx_description
1 polymer ?
#
loop_
_entity_poly.entity_id
_entity_poly.type
_entity_poly.pdbx_seq_one_letter_code
_entity_poly.pdbx_strand_id
1 'polypeptide(L)'
;MTDPQEDQVTVRIEIVTTCPRWDMNMMGGKDMFDASKQPDYPLLPGWPGHEMAGTVVAVGGKVTSLKVGDRVASLEHLLGNGAYAEYLNYRTHELIKLPDSVEWKQAVSFELFKCVLIGLLQFGDLSGKSMLVSGLGPAGMLAMQAASLMGASRVVAVDINRERIAYVNGLGIGLAKHSDDLGDERFDLGYDCVGAAASVQNLLERIDSHLVIFGVLKGEVRYGDHLWSKGIKLESYKYRSFEESDRELLLDLVVNKGLNTECLQTHHVPLYRYHETVQLLNTQEAIKVYAYPRPISLQLRRRFDMKAKAVVFTGVRQVRYMQVEVPEPGPEDVVIDLEYSWISNGTESSFLYGERISGEQVTRPGDALPFPQVAGYQKVGIVRSVGDRVTDFAPGDRVFASVSKVSGMMFDTGGHINPSVTHESQVWKLPEGADPIAYSGMVLTQVGYNCGIRPAVTPGDVAVVIGDGLVGQWAAQTLAHRGADVTVLGRHDGRLDLLPPAIRSYNLKRNALADWIGDRSDIAVVVDTVGAMDTFRELKTAMKLNSHLVSAGFLGTTGMVDIQELRAQEITLHSPSGWTEHRMDDTLAGIGEGWLRTTPLITHRIRAEMAEEAWRIIMNKTVFFLGIVLEW
;
A
#
# COMPACT_ATOMS: atom_id res chain seq x y z
N MET A 1 12.09 2.35 30.78
CA MET A 1 13.03 1.24 30.48
C MET A 1 13.76 0.91 31.77
N THR A 2 13.88 -0.36 32.12
CA THR A 2 14.67 -0.80 33.27
C THR A 2 16.10 -1.08 32.82
N ASP A 3 17.08 -0.65 33.59
CA ASP A 3 18.49 -1.01 33.36
C ASP A 3 18.66 -2.54 33.28
N PRO A 4 19.63 -3.05 32.49
CA PRO A 4 19.84 -4.49 32.39
C PRO A 4 20.29 -5.06 33.74
N GLN A 5 19.79 -6.24 34.09
CA GLN A 5 20.30 -7.00 35.24
C GLN A 5 21.76 -7.42 35.02
N GLU A 6 22.42 -7.92 36.07
CA GLU A 6 23.86 -8.23 36.01
C GLU A 6 24.25 -9.19 34.86
N ASP A 7 23.37 -10.12 34.47
CA ASP A 7 23.57 -11.11 33.40
C ASP A 7 22.93 -10.73 32.05
N GLN A 8 22.40 -9.51 31.93
CA GLN A 8 21.65 -9.04 30.78
C GLN A 8 22.38 -7.95 30.00
N VAL A 9 21.94 -7.75 28.76
CA VAL A 9 22.28 -6.60 27.92
C VAL A 9 21.01 -5.90 27.47
N THR A 10 21.05 -4.58 27.33
CA THR A 10 20.00 -3.83 26.66
C THR A 10 20.33 -3.74 25.18
N VAL A 11 19.45 -4.25 24.33
CA VAL A 11 19.56 -4.13 22.88
C VAL A 11 18.63 -3.04 22.41
N ARG A 12 19.17 -2.11 21.62
CA ARG A 12 18.39 -1.20 20.80
C ARG A 12 18.00 -1.91 19.53
N ILE A 13 16.71 -2.16 19.36
CA ILE A 13 16.17 -2.93 18.24
C ILE A 13 16.20 -2.04 17.00
N GLU A 14 16.83 -2.53 15.93
CA GLU A 14 16.90 -1.82 14.65
C GLU A 14 15.81 -2.35 13.69
N ILE A 15 15.47 -3.64 13.77
CA ILE A 15 14.43 -4.29 12.98
C ILE A 15 13.80 -5.45 13.78
N VAL A 16 12.51 -5.68 13.59
CA VAL A 16 11.75 -6.81 14.15
C VAL A 16 10.87 -7.40 13.05
N THR A 17 10.54 -8.69 13.10
CA THR A 17 9.70 -9.33 12.08
C THR A 17 8.59 -10.17 12.71
N THR A 18 7.49 -10.32 11.98
CA THR A 18 6.36 -11.15 12.40
C THR A 18 6.73 -12.63 12.39
N CYS A 19 6.36 -13.37 13.41
CA CYS A 19 6.15 -14.82 13.31
C CYS A 19 4.67 -15.05 12.94
N PRO A 20 4.34 -15.31 11.66
CA PRO A 20 2.97 -15.17 11.18
C PRO A 20 1.93 -15.91 12.02
N ARG A 21 2.27 -17.13 12.43
CA ARG A 21 1.37 -17.96 13.24
C ARG A 21 1.20 -17.44 14.65
N TRP A 22 2.24 -16.85 15.25
CA TRP A 22 2.15 -16.32 16.60
C TRP A 22 1.38 -15.00 16.62
N ASP A 23 1.72 -14.07 15.72
CA ASP A 23 1.05 -12.77 15.60
C ASP A 23 -0.44 -12.92 15.29
N MET A 24 -0.80 -13.75 14.30
CA MET A 24 -2.21 -13.98 13.94
C MET A 24 -3.03 -14.64 15.07
N ASN A 25 -2.47 -15.64 15.77
CA ASN A 25 -3.21 -16.32 16.85
C ASN A 25 -3.38 -15.40 18.07
N MET A 26 -2.32 -14.72 18.49
CA MET A 26 -2.34 -13.85 19.66
C MET A 26 -3.23 -12.62 19.45
N MET A 27 -3.34 -12.12 18.22
CA MET A 27 -4.29 -11.05 17.88
C MET A 27 -5.70 -11.59 17.61
N GLY A 28 -5.82 -12.86 17.20
CA GLY A 28 -7.08 -13.54 16.92
C GLY A 28 -7.74 -14.20 18.14
N GLY A 29 -7.26 -13.95 19.36
CA GLY A 29 -7.86 -14.49 20.59
C GLY A 29 -7.59 -15.97 20.85
N LYS A 30 -6.55 -16.56 20.25
CA LYS A 30 -6.24 -18.00 20.37
C LYS A 30 -4.80 -18.21 20.82
N ASP A 31 -4.58 -19.16 21.72
CA ASP A 31 -3.23 -19.60 22.01
C ASP A 31 -2.61 -20.32 20.80
N MET A 32 -1.30 -20.14 20.63
CA MET A 32 -0.56 -20.65 19.46
C MET A 32 -0.46 -22.19 19.46
N PHE A 33 -0.34 -22.78 20.64
CA PHE A 33 -0.13 -24.22 20.83
C PHE A 33 -1.44 -24.95 21.17
N ASP A 34 -2.37 -24.27 21.85
CA ASP A 34 -3.67 -24.79 22.23
C ASP A 34 -4.79 -23.84 21.78
N ALA A 35 -5.26 -24.03 20.55
CA ALA A 35 -6.31 -23.19 19.97
C ALA A 35 -7.66 -23.22 20.72
N SER A 36 -7.83 -24.10 21.72
CA SER A 36 -9.00 -24.11 22.61
C SER A 36 -8.90 -23.08 23.75
N LYS A 37 -7.70 -22.56 24.00
CA LYS A 37 -7.42 -21.54 25.02
C LYS A 37 -7.33 -20.16 24.40
N GLN A 38 -7.62 -19.15 25.21
CA GLN A 38 -7.37 -17.75 24.90
C GLN A 38 -6.08 -17.29 25.58
N PRO A 39 -5.34 -16.35 24.98
CA PRO A 39 -4.23 -15.69 25.66
C PRO A 39 -4.72 -14.88 26.87
N ASP A 40 -3.88 -14.77 27.90
CA ASP A 40 -4.15 -13.92 29.05
C ASP A 40 -3.91 -12.45 28.69
N TYR A 41 -4.99 -11.70 28.47
CA TYR A 41 -4.94 -10.27 28.16
C TYR A 41 -5.00 -9.38 29.42
N PRO A 42 -4.39 -8.18 29.40
CA PRO A 42 -3.59 -7.62 28.31
C PRO A 42 -2.23 -8.30 28.17
N LEU A 43 -1.76 -8.45 26.94
CA LEU A 43 -0.40 -8.93 26.67
C LEU A 43 0.63 -7.93 27.22
N LEU A 44 1.80 -8.43 27.61
CA LEU A 44 2.91 -7.59 28.05
C LEU A 44 3.40 -6.69 26.89
N PRO A 45 3.94 -5.49 27.18
CA PRO A 45 4.44 -4.60 26.14
C PRO A 45 5.41 -5.31 25.18
N GLY A 46 5.16 -5.12 23.87
CA GLY A 46 5.96 -5.69 22.79
C GLY A 46 5.64 -7.14 22.42
N TRP A 47 4.75 -7.83 23.13
CA TRP A 47 4.31 -9.18 22.76
C TRP A 47 3.39 -9.21 21.53
N PRO A 48 3.47 -10.25 20.66
CA PRO A 48 4.28 -11.47 20.79
C PRO A 48 5.68 -11.41 20.16
N GLY A 49 6.22 -10.23 19.84
CA GLY A 49 7.48 -10.11 19.08
C GLY A 49 8.65 -10.85 19.75
N HIS A 50 9.42 -11.62 18.99
CA HIS A 50 10.57 -12.39 19.46
C HIS A 50 11.69 -12.52 18.41
N GLU A 51 11.43 -12.11 17.17
CA GLU A 51 12.39 -12.15 16.06
C GLU A 51 12.92 -10.74 15.78
N MET A 52 14.14 -10.43 16.20
CA MET A 52 14.72 -9.08 16.06
C MET A 52 16.21 -9.09 15.75
N ALA A 53 16.70 -7.97 15.21
CA ALA A 53 18.11 -7.65 15.15
C ALA A 53 18.39 -6.21 15.59
N GLY A 54 19.53 -5.99 16.24
CA GLY A 54 19.87 -4.68 16.76
C GLY A 54 21.27 -4.53 17.34
N THR A 55 21.48 -3.45 18.09
CA THR A 55 22.78 -3.07 18.66
C THR A 55 22.73 -3.07 20.18
N VAL A 56 23.73 -3.67 20.83
CA VAL A 56 23.90 -3.62 22.30
C VAL A 56 24.21 -2.19 22.73
N VAL A 57 23.43 -1.61 23.64
CA VAL A 57 23.59 -0.22 24.13
C VAL A 57 23.90 -0.13 25.62
N ALA A 58 23.65 -1.19 26.40
CA ALA A 58 24.07 -1.29 27.79
C ALA A 58 24.36 -2.76 28.14
N VAL A 59 25.25 -2.98 29.11
CA VAL A 59 25.67 -4.31 29.57
C VAL A 59 25.65 -4.38 31.09
N GLY A 60 25.11 -5.47 31.64
CA GLY A 60 25.16 -5.79 33.06
C GLY A 60 26.56 -6.17 33.54
N GLY A 61 26.82 -6.00 34.84
CA GLY A 61 28.17 -6.15 35.41
C GLY A 61 28.80 -7.55 35.33
N LYS A 62 28.02 -8.61 35.06
CA LYS A 62 28.51 -9.99 34.90
C LYS A 62 28.59 -10.43 33.43
N VAL A 63 28.22 -9.58 32.48
CA VAL A 63 28.30 -9.89 31.04
C VAL A 63 29.74 -9.79 30.55
N THR A 64 30.25 -10.88 29.96
CA THR A 64 31.61 -10.96 29.39
C THR A 64 31.64 -11.29 27.90
N SER A 65 30.56 -11.86 27.36
CA SER A 65 30.47 -12.33 25.97
C SER A 65 30.07 -11.26 24.95
N LEU A 66 29.46 -10.16 25.40
CA LEU A 66 28.99 -9.04 24.57
C LEU A 66 29.45 -7.70 25.15
N LYS A 67 29.64 -6.71 24.28
CA LYS A 67 29.95 -5.33 24.68
C LYS A 67 29.04 -4.32 23.97
N VAL A 68 28.96 -3.11 24.50
CA VAL A 68 28.28 -1.98 23.85
C VAL A 68 28.82 -1.78 22.43
N GLY A 69 27.92 -1.63 21.47
CA GLY A 69 28.22 -1.53 20.04
C GLY A 69 28.19 -2.86 19.29
N ASP A 70 28.16 -4.01 19.99
CA ASP A 70 28.03 -5.30 19.31
C ASP A 70 26.68 -5.40 18.60
N ARG A 71 26.73 -5.94 17.38
CA ARG A 71 25.57 -6.23 16.54
C ARG A 71 25.05 -7.62 16.90
N VAL A 72 23.76 -7.75 17.14
CA VAL A 72 23.15 -9.01 17.62
C VAL A 72 21.81 -9.28 16.94
N ALA A 73 21.43 -10.55 16.87
CA ALA A 73 20.06 -10.99 16.57
C ALA A 73 19.54 -11.91 17.67
N SER A 74 18.23 -11.96 17.84
CA SER A 74 17.62 -12.89 18.78
C SER A 74 17.66 -14.32 18.23
N LEU A 75 18.00 -15.24 19.13
CA LEU A 75 17.84 -16.68 18.94
C LEU A 75 16.77 -17.26 19.85
N GLU A 76 16.40 -16.60 20.94
CA GLU A 76 15.37 -17.10 21.86
C GLU A 76 14.75 -15.91 22.60
N HIS A 77 13.42 -15.81 22.68
CA HIS A 77 12.76 -14.80 23.52
C HIS A 77 11.28 -15.13 23.77
N LEU A 78 11.01 -16.14 24.60
CA LEU A 78 9.66 -16.69 24.78
C LEU A 78 8.99 -16.29 26.11
N LEU A 79 9.68 -15.54 26.99
CA LEU A 79 9.19 -15.18 28.33
C LEU A 79 9.53 -13.71 28.66
N GLY A 80 8.55 -12.94 29.16
CA GLY A 80 8.76 -11.54 29.60
C GLY A 80 8.12 -10.50 28.69
N ASN A 81 8.78 -9.38 28.38
CA ASN A 81 8.31 -8.42 27.36
C ASN A 81 8.57 -8.96 25.94
N GLY A 82 8.04 -8.36 24.88
CA GLY A 82 8.33 -8.79 23.50
C GLY A 82 9.12 -7.75 22.70
N ALA A 83 9.64 -8.19 21.56
CA ALA A 83 10.57 -7.46 20.69
C ALA A 83 9.90 -6.39 19.80
N TYR A 84 8.57 -6.24 19.83
CA TYR A 84 7.91 -5.07 19.25
C TYR A 84 8.11 -3.84 20.13
N ALA A 85 9.36 -3.42 20.27
CA ALA A 85 9.83 -2.35 21.12
C ALA A 85 11.05 -1.65 20.50
N GLU A 86 11.37 -0.44 20.97
CA GLU A 86 12.62 0.24 20.56
C GLU A 86 13.86 -0.32 21.28
N TYR A 87 13.66 -0.81 22.50
CA TYR A 87 14.71 -1.38 23.34
C TYR A 87 14.16 -2.53 24.16
N LEU A 88 14.97 -3.57 24.35
CA LEU A 88 14.60 -4.73 25.17
C LEU A 88 15.86 -5.34 25.80
N ASN A 89 15.70 -5.83 27.03
CA ASN A 89 16.77 -6.52 27.75
C ASN A 89 16.74 -8.01 27.41
N TYR A 90 17.92 -8.55 27.10
CA TYR A 90 18.14 -9.96 26.78
C TYR A 90 19.23 -10.53 27.67
N ARG A 91 19.12 -11.81 28.00
CA ARG A 91 20.25 -12.60 28.49
C ARG A 91 21.18 -12.90 27.32
N THR A 92 22.48 -12.99 27.59
CA THR A 92 23.47 -13.15 26.51
C THR A 92 23.30 -14.42 25.68
N HIS A 93 22.79 -15.52 26.26
CA HIS A 93 22.56 -16.78 25.54
C HIS A 93 21.36 -16.73 24.57
N GLU A 94 20.45 -15.78 24.76
CA GLU A 94 19.28 -15.54 23.92
C GLU A 94 19.64 -14.84 22.60
N LEU A 95 20.90 -14.39 22.48
CA LEU A 95 21.39 -13.62 21.35
C LEU A 95 22.48 -14.38 20.60
N ILE A 96 22.65 -14.04 19.32
CA ILE A 96 23.84 -14.36 18.53
C ILE A 96 24.52 -13.07 18.10
N LYS A 97 25.84 -13.02 18.25
CA LYS A 97 26.66 -11.91 17.76
C LYS A 97 26.81 -12.01 16.24
N LEU A 98 26.59 -10.90 15.56
CA LEU A 98 26.64 -10.82 14.11
C LEU A 98 28.02 -10.32 13.65
N PRO A 99 28.63 -10.95 12.63
CA PRO A 99 29.73 -10.36 11.87
C PRO A 99 29.28 -9.05 11.19
N ASP A 100 30.23 -8.15 10.93
CA ASP A 100 29.93 -6.88 10.27
C ASP A 100 29.34 -7.06 8.85
N SER A 101 29.63 -8.19 8.19
CA SER A 101 29.12 -8.53 6.86
C SER A 101 27.66 -8.96 6.84
N VAL A 102 27.03 -9.22 7.99
CA VAL A 102 25.62 -9.67 8.05
C VAL A 102 24.72 -8.46 8.25
N GLU A 103 23.84 -8.20 7.30
CA GLU A 103 22.86 -7.12 7.39
C GLU A 103 21.72 -7.45 8.36
N TRP A 104 21.08 -6.42 8.95
CA TRP A 104 19.96 -6.62 9.88
C TRP A 104 18.82 -7.43 9.27
N LYS A 105 18.53 -7.15 8.00
CA LYS A 105 17.51 -7.82 7.20
C LYS A 105 17.80 -9.32 7.00
N GLN A 106 19.08 -9.71 6.96
CA GLN A 106 19.48 -11.11 6.89
C GLN A 106 19.33 -11.79 8.26
N ALA A 107 19.63 -11.07 9.34
CA ALA A 107 19.71 -11.63 10.69
C ALA A 107 18.39 -11.69 11.46
N VAL A 108 17.41 -10.84 11.13
CA VAL A 108 16.21 -10.67 11.95
C VAL A 108 15.35 -11.94 12.08
N SER A 109 15.43 -12.85 11.11
CA SER A 109 14.72 -14.15 11.14
C SER A 109 15.57 -15.31 11.69
N PHE A 110 16.69 -15.03 12.38
CA PHE A 110 17.58 -16.07 12.90
C PHE A 110 16.95 -16.94 13.99
N GLU A 111 16.01 -16.40 14.77
CA GLU A 111 15.23 -17.20 15.73
C GLU A 111 14.44 -18.30 15.01
N LEU A 112 13.68 -17.95 13.96
CA LEU A 112 12.96 -18.92 13.14
C LEU A 112 13.93 -19.88 12.45
N PHE A 113 15.03 -19.36 11.90
CA PHE A 113 15.99 -20.19 11.18
C PHE A 113 16.68 -21.20 12.10
N LYS A 114 17.01 -20.82 13.34
CA LYS A 114 17.47 -21.71 14.40
C LYS A 114 16.47 -22.86 14.61
N CYS A 115 15.18 -22.57 14.74
CA CYS A 115 14.15 -23.61 14.91
C CYS A 115 14.09 -24.56 13.70
N VAL A 116 14.19 -24.03 12.48
CA VAL A 116 14.26 -24.83 11.25
C VAL A 116 15.50 -25.74 11.23
N LEU A 117 16.67 -25.20 11.60
CA LEU A 117 17.92 -25.97 11.64
C LEU A 117 17.88 -27.09 12.67
N ILE A 118 17.34 -26.84 13.87
CA ILE A 118 17.16 -27.91 14.88
C ILE A 118 16.34 -29.06 14.29
N GLY A 119 15.27 -28.75 13.55
CA GLY A 119 14.46 -29.76 12.88
C GLY A 119 15.22 -30.55 11.82
N LEU A 120 16.00 -29.86 10.97
CA LEU A 120 16.83 -30.50 9.93
C LEU A 120 17.94 -31.37 10.51
N LEU A 121 18.55 -30.97 11.62
CA LEU A 121 19.64 -31.71 12.27
C LEU A 121 19.18 -33.09 12.80
N GLN A 122 17.87 -33.31 12.99
CA GLN A 122 17.34 -34.62 13.37
C GLN A 122 17.48 -35.68 12.27
N PHE A 123 17.68 -35.28 11.01
CA PHE A 123 17.96 -36.20 9.91
C PHE A 123 19.42 -36.70 9.88
N GLY A 124 20.31 -36.08 10.65
CA GLY A 124 21.75 -36.33 10.59
C GLY A 124 22.36 -35.83 9.27
N ASP A 125 23.25 -36.62 8.69
CA ASP A 125 23.88 -36.29 7.41
C ASP A 125 22.85 -36.30 6.27
N LEU A 126 22.77 -35.19 5.53
CA LEU A 126 21.90 -35.02 4.37
C LEU A 126 22.59 -35.35 3.05
N SER A 127 23.91 -35.57 3.07
CA SER A 127 24.72 -35.79 1.88
C SER A 127 24.16 -36.88 0.98
N GLY A 128 23.85 -36.53 -0.27
CA GLY A 128 23.36 -37.48 -1.27
C GLY A 128 21.87 -37.83 -1.17
N LYS A 129 21.17 -37.43 -0.10
CA LYS A 129 19.75 -37.75 0.13
C LYS A 129 18.82 -36.79 -0.60
N SER A 130 17.63 -37.29 -0.93
CA SER A 130 16.52 -36.51 -1.45
C SER A 130 15.53 -36.14 -0.34
N MET A 131 15.02 -34.90 -0.37
CA MET A 131 14.10 -34.38 0.64
C MET A 131 12.86 -33.72 0.02
N LEU A 132 11.70 -34.03 0.57
CA LEU A 132 10.44 -33.34 0.30
C LEU A 132 10.07 -32.41 1.45
N VAL A 133 9.95 -31.12 1.17
CA VAL A 133 9.54 -30.10 2.15
C VAL A 133 8.08 -29.72 1.89
N SER A 134 7.21 -29.79 2.89
CA SER A 134 5.81 -29.35 2.72
C SER A 134 5.58 -27.98 3.36
N GLY A 135 4.95 -27.10 2.60
CA GLY A 135 4.62 -25.72 2.96
C GLY A 135 5.70 -24.74 2.53
N LEU A 136 5.35 -23.76 1.71
CA LEU A 136 6.19 -22.63 1.30
C LEU A 136 5.86 -21.37 2.12
N GLY A 137 5.62 -21.57 3.43
CA GLY A 137 5.69 -20.48 4.40
C GLY A 137 7.13 -20.18 4.78
N PRO A 138 7.37 -19.25 5.74
CA PRO A 138 8.72 -18.84 6.11
C PRO A 138 9.67 -20.00 6.47
N ALA A 139 9.18 -20.96 7.26
CA ALA A 139 9.98 -22.11 7.67
C ALA A 139 10.39 -23.01 6.50
N GLY A 140 9.47 -23.31 5.58
CA GLY A 140 9.76 -24.20 4.46
C GLY A 140 10.70 -23.59 3.42
N MET A 141 10.61 -22.27 3.19
CA MET A 141 11.56 -21.54 2.35
C MET A 141 12.98 -21.58 2.90
N LEU A 142 13.13 -21.46 4.23
CA LEU A 142 14.44 -21.62 4.89
C LEU A 142 14.90 -23.08 4.84
N ALA A 143 13.99 -24.02 5.07
CA ALA A 143 14.31 -25.43 5.14
C ALA A 143 14.81 -26.00 3.82
N MET A 144 14.16 -25.65 2.70
CA MET A 144 14.55 -26.15 1.39
C MET A 144 15.95 -25.68 0.99
N GLN A 145 16.28 -24.41 1.28
CA GLN A 145 17.60 -23.83 1.04
C GLN A 145 18.65 -24.50 1.93
N ALA A 146 18.39 -24.56 3.24
CA ALA A 146 19.32 -25.13 4.21
C ALA A 146 19.60 -26.61 3.92
N ALA A 147 18.58 -27.41 3.64
CA ALA A 147 18.76 -28.82 3.30
C ALA A 147 19.67 -29.02 2.08
N SER A 148 19.49 -28.19 1.04
CA SER A 148 20.35 -28.23 -0.15
C SER A 148 21.81 -27.83 0.19
N LEU A 149 22.00 -26.73 0.92
CA LEU A 149 23.32 -26.24 1.33
C LEU A 149 24.05 -27.15 2.37
N MET A 150 23.29 -28.02 3.03
CA MET A 150 23.77 -29.07 3.93
C MET A 150 24.06 -30.40 3.21
N GLY A 151 23.91 -30.46 1.88
CA GLY A 151 24.36 -31.58 1.05
C GLY A 151 23.28 -32.49 0.49
N ALA A 152 21.99 -32.19 0.70
CA ALA A 152 20.91 -32.94 0.04
C ALA A 152 21.07 -32.85 -1.49
N SER A 153 21.08 -33.99 -2.17
CA SER A 153 21.28 -34.08 -3.63
C SER A 153 20.08 -33.55 -4.41
N ARG A 154 18.89 -33.60 -3.79
CA ARG A 154 17.63 -33.18 -4.40
C ARG A 154 16.67 -32.69 -3.32
N VAL A 155 16.26 -31.44 -3.41
CA VAL A 155 15.23 -30.87 -2.53
C VAL A 155 14.07 -30.38 -3.39
N VAL A 156 12.86 -30.87 -3.11
CA VAL A 156 11.62 -30.39 -3.72
C VAL A 156 10.72 -29.89 -2.62
N ALA A 157 10.11 -28.74 -2.82
CA ALA A 157 9.11 -28.18 -1.92
C ALA A 157 7.72 -28.21 -2.54
N VAL A 158 6.68 -28.38 -1.73
CA VAL A 158 5.28 -28.32 -2.17
C VAL A 158 4.43 -27.36 -1.36
N ASP A 159 3.49 -26.71 -2.03
CA ASP A 159 2.43 -25.92 -1.41
C ASP A 159 1.14 -26.07 -2.24
N ILE A 160 0.01 -25.70 -1.65
CA ILE A 160 -1.27 -25.60 -2.37
C ILE A 160 -1.47 -24.19 -2.97
N ASN A 161 -0.76 -23.19 -2.44
CA ASN A 161 -0.80 -21.83 -2.92
C ASN A 161 0.14 -21.66 -4.12
N ARG A 162 -0.45 -21.48 -5.31
CA ARG A 162 0.27 -21.34 -6.59
C ARG A 162 1.11 -20.07 -6.67
N GLU A 163 0.71 -18.99 -6.00
CA GLU A 163 1.49 -17.74 -5.97
C GLU A 163 2.79 -17.93 -5.19
N ARG A 164 2.75 -18.64 -4.05
CA ARG A 164 3.96 -18.99 -3.30
C ARG A 164 4.91 -19.88 -4.08
N ILE A 165 4.36 -20.84 -4.84
CA ILE A 165 5.14 -21.69 -5.74
C ILE A 165 5.83 -20.85 -6.82
N ALA A 166 5.08 -19.97 -7.48
CA ALA A 166 5.62 -19.09 -8.52
C ALA A 166 6.70 -18.15 -7.96
N TYR A 167 6.47 -17.58 -6.77
CA TYR A 167 7.42 -16.72 -6.07
C TYR A 167 8.73 -17.44 -5.78
N VAL A 168 8.68 -18.62 -5.16
CA VAL A 168 9.87 -19.42 -4.80
C VAL A 168 10.66 -19.84 -6.04
N ASN A 169 9.98 -20.32 -7.08
CA ASN A 169 10.62 -20.69 -8.35
C ASN A 169 11.24 -19.47 -9.04
N GLY A 170 10.56 -18.31 -9.02
CA GLY A 170 11.06 -17.06 -9.59
C GLY A 170 12.30 -16.51 -8.88
N LEU A 171 12.44 -16.77 -7.57
CA LEU A 171 13.64 -16.41 -6.81
C LEU A 171 14.84 -17.33 -7.09
N GLY A 172 14.63 -18.50 -7.70
CA GLY A 172 15.69 -19.47 -7.95
C GLY A 172 16.28 -20.12 -6.68
N ILE A 173 15.57 -20.07 -5.54
CA ILE A 173 16.04 -20.62 -4.25
C ILE A 173 15.75 -22.13 -4.10
N GLY A 174 15.15 -22.76 -5.11
CA GLY A 174 14.99 -24.20 -5.26
C GLY A 174 13.79 -24.57 -6.14
N LEU A 175 13.41 -25.85 -6.13
CA LEU A 175 12.31 -26.38 -6.95
C LEU A 175 11.03 -26.53 -6.14
N ALA A 176 10.00 -25.74 -6.46
CA ALA A 176 8.68 -25.79 -5.87
C ALA A 176 7.63 -26.32 -6.86
N LYS A 177 6.70 -27.16 -6.38
CA LYS A 177 5.59 -27.73 -7.16
C LYS A 177 4.27 -27.64 -6.40
N HIS A 178 3.16 -27.76 -7.12
CA HIS A 178 1.87 -28.05 -6.47
C HIS A 178 1.89 -29.50 -5.96
N SER A 179 1.20 -29.79 -4.86
CA SER A 179 1.14 -31.14 -4.28
C SER A 179 0.66 -32.20 -5.27
N ASP A 180 -0.25 -31.81 -6.14
CA ASP A 180 -0.87 -32.70 -7.15
C ASP A 180 0.05 -32.98 -8.34
N ASP A 181 1.07 -32.12 -8.55
CA ASP A 181 1.99 -32.21 -9.68
C ASP A 181 3.21 -33.11 -9.38
N LEU A 182 3.27 -33.72 -8.18
CA LEU A 182 4.35 -34.63 -7.78
C LEU A 182 4.26 -36.03 -8.41
N GLY A 183 3.11 -36.43 -8.95
CA GLY A 183 2.91 -37.78 -9.50
C GLY A 183 3.33 -38.89 -8.52
N ASP A 184 4.16 -39.83 -8.97
CA ASP A 184 4.69 -40.96 -8.19
C ASP A 184 6.10 -40.71 -7.61
N GLU A 185 6.57 -39.45 -7.61
CA GLU A 185 7.90 -39.13 -7.06
C GLU A 185 8.02 -39.50 -5.58
N ARG A 186 9.16 -40.13 -5.23
CA ARG A 186 9.53 -40.49 -3.86
C ARG A 186 10.81 -39.79 -3.40
N PHE A 187 10.98 -39.73 -2.09
CA PHE A 187 12.08 -39.03 -1.43
C PHE A 187 12.59 -39.82 -0.23
N ASP A 188 13.86 -39.66 0.12
CA ASP A 188 14.40 -40.33 1.31
C ASP A 188 13.80 -39.74 2.58
N LEU A 189 13.68 -38.41 2.62
CA LEU A 189 13.34 -37.61 3.79
C LEU A 189 12.13 -36.71 3.53
N GLY A 190 11.35 -36.46 4.58
CA GLY A 190 10.23 -35.51 4.55
C GLY A 190 10.33 -34.51 5.69
N TYR A 191 10.03 -33.24 5.43
CA TYR A 191 10.02 -32.20 6.44
C TYR A 191 8.75 -31.34 6.34
N ASP A 192 7.88 -31.44 7.35
CA ASP A 192 6.60 -30.74 7.36
C ASP A 192 6.69 -29.37 8.03
N CYS A 193 6.45 -28.30 7.29
CA CYS A 193 6.41 -26.93 7.80
C CYS A 193 4.97 -26.36 7.91
N VAL A 194 3.94 -27.19 7.72
CA VAL A 194 2.53 -26.76 7.74
C VAL A 194 1.84 -27.11 9.08
N GLY A 195 2.01 -28.36 9.52
CA GLY A 195 1.35 -28.96 10.67
C GLY A 195 -0.07 -29.45 10.38
N ALA A 196 -0.57 -29.37 9.15
CA ALA A 196 -1.88 -29.93 8.82
C ALA A 196 -1.79 -31.45 8.63
N ALA A 197 -2.69 -32.22 9.24
CA ALA A 197 -2.68 -33.68 9.14
C ALA A 197 -2.63 -34.21 7.69
N ALA A 198 -3.33 -33.55 6.75
CA ALA A 198 -3.28 -33.91 5.34
C ALA A 198 -1.90 -33.68 4.69
N SER A 199 -1.19 -32.61 5.09
CA SER A 199 0.19 -32.34 4.65
C SER A 199 1.15 -33.40 5.16
N VAL A 200 1.06 -33.72 6.45
CA VAL A 200 1.88 -34.75 7.09
C VAL A 200 1.60 -36.13 6.47
N GLN A 201 0.33 -36.47 6.23
CA GLN A 201 -0.02 -37.73 5.55
C GLN A 201 0.55 -37.77 4.13
N ASN A 202 0.47 -36.67 3.37
CA ASN A 202 1.03 -36.61 2.02
C ASN A 202 2.55 -36.87 2.02
N LEU A 203 3.29 -36.35 3.00
CA LEU A 203 4.70 -36.64 3.18
C LEU A 203 4.94 -38.12 3.51
N LEU A 204 4.20 -38.69 4.47
CA LEU A 204 4.34 -40.11 4.85
C LEU A 204 4.18 -41.06 3.65
N GLU A 205 3.23 -40.76 2.75
CA GLU A 205 3.00 -41.58 1.55
C GLU A 205 4.06 -41.41 0.46
N ARG A 206 4.97 -40.44 0.60
CA ARG A 206 5.95 -40.08 -0.44
C ARG A 206 7.40 -40.23 -0.02
N ILE A 207 7.65 -40.66 1.21
CA ILE A 207 9.01 -40.86 1.72
C ILE A 207 9.36 -42.33 1.92
N ASP A 208 10.66 -42.60 1.99
CA ASP A 208 11.22 -43.95 2.20
C ASP A 208 11.79 -44.16 3.61
N SER A 209 12.19 -43.12 4.36
CA SER A 209 12.91 -43.33 5.62
C SER A 209 12.48 -42.49 6.83
N HIS A 210 12.42 -41.16 6.74
CA HIS A 210 12.27 -40.31 7.93
C HIS A 210 11.46 -39.05 7.65
N LEU A 211 10.40 -38.83 8.43
CA LEU A 211 9.62 -37.59 8.48
C LEU A 211 9.86 -36.86 9.80
N VAL A 212 10.19 -35.57 9.71
CA VAL A 212 10.13 -34.65 10.86
C VAL A 212 8.95 -33.70 10.70
N ILE A 213 8.09 -33.63 11.71
CA ILE A 213 6.99 -32.65 11.79
C ILE A 213 7.47 -31.40 12.54
N PHE A 214 7.75 -30.32 11.81
CA PHE A 214 8.09 -29.02 12.37
C PHE A 214 6.86 -28.15 12.66
N GLY A 215 5.86 -28.16 11.76
CA GLY A 215 4.63 -27.41 11.96
C GLY A 215 3.84 -27.92 13.17
N VAL A 216 3.17 -27.01 13.89
CA VAL A 216 2.29 -27.40 15.01
C VAL A 216 1.14 -28.25 14.47
N LEU A 217 1.16 -29.54 14.83
CA LEU A 217 0.26 -30.56 14.31
C LEU A 217 -1.20 -30.26 14.66
N LYS A 218 -2.07 -30.35 13.66
CA LYS A 218 -3.52 -30.21 13.77
C LYS A 218 -4.23 -31.34 13.04
N GLY A 219 -5.06 -32.08 13.76
CA GLY A 219 -5.79 -33.24 13.28
C GLY A 219 -5.06 -34.56 13.54
N GLU A 220 -5.60 -35.64 12.99
CA GLU A 220 -5.11 -37.00 13.19
C GLU A 220 -4.27 -37.47 11.99
N VAL A 221 -3.09 -38.01 12.26
CA VAL A 221 -2.21 -38.62 11.26
C VAL A 221 -2.29 -40.14 11.41
N ARG A 222 -2.51 -40.85 10.30
CA ARG A 222 -2.63 -42.31 10.29
C ARG A 222 -1.31 -42.95 9.94
N TYR A 223 -0.71 -43.63 10.91
CA TYR A 223 0.49 -44.41 10.70
C TYR A 223 0.11 -45.88 10.41
N GLY A 224 0.10 -46.27 9.13
CA GLY A 224 -0.37 -47.59 8.68
C GLY A 224 0.69 -48.68 8.61
N ASP A 225 0.24 -49.93 8.45
CA ASP A 225 1.10 -51.13 8.37
C ASP A 225 2.14 -51.06 7.24
N HIS A 226 1.82 -50.39 6.13
CA HIS A 226 2.75 -50.18 5.01
C HIS A 226 3.88 -49.21 5.34
N LEU A 227 3.68 -48.28 6.28
CA LEU A 227 4.73 -47.41 6.80
C LEU A 227 5.57 -48.15 7.84
N TRP A 228 4.91 -48.91 8.72
CA TRP A 228 5.55 -49.75 9.74
C TRP A 228 6.46 -50.80 9.12
N SER A 229 5.99 -51.53 8.10
CA SER A 229 6.76 -52.58 7.42
C SER A 229 8.00 -52.05 6.68
N LYS A 230 8.00 -50.77 6.30
CA LYS A 230 9.16 -50.08 5.73
C LYS A 230 10.09 -49.48 6.79
N GLY A 231 9.69 -49.46 8.06
CA GLY A 231 10.46 -48.86 9.14
C GLY A 231 10.55 -47.34 9.06
N ILE A 232 9.54 -46.66 8.50
CA ILE A 232 9.56 -45.19 8.35
C ILE A 232 9.56 -44.53 9.72
N LYS A 233 10.60 -43.76 10.03
CA LYS A 233 10.65 -42.97 11.27
C LYS A 233 9.72 -41.75 11.14
N LEU A 234 8.80 -41.60 12.10
CA LEU A 234 8.00 -40.39 12.28
C LEU A 234 8.43 -39.70 13.56
N GLU A 235 8.96 -38.49 13.44
CA GLU A 235 9.53 -37.72 14.56
C GLU A 235 8.88 -36.33 14.64
N SER A 236 8.50 -35.92 15.83
CA SER A 236 8.08 -34.54 16.09
C SER A 236 9.30 -33.64 16.25
N TYR A 237 9.16 -32.34 15.98
CA TYR A 237 10.18 -31.35 16.33
C TYR A 237 10.64 -31.48 17.79
N LYS A 238 11.93 -31.77 17.98
CA LYS A 238 12.55 -31.89 19.30
C LYS A 238 13.32 -30.63 19.63
N TYR A 239 12.66 -29.69 20.31
CA TYR A 239 13.32 -28.51 20.84
C TYR A 239 14.52 -28.90 21.73
N ARG A 240 15.65 -28.23 21.55
CA ARG A 240 16.84 -28.34 22.38
C ARG A 240 17.58 -27.01 22.44
N SER A 241 18.47 -26.84 23.42
CA SER A 241 19.39 -25.71 23.44
C SER A 241 20.23 -25.68 22.17
N PHE A 242 20.48 -24.47 21.65
CA PHE A 242 21.26 -24.25 20.45
C PHE A 242 22.75 -24.10 20.80
N GLU A 243 23.54 -25.10 20.41
CA GLU A 243 24.95 -25.23 20.79
C GLU A 243 25.84 -24.36 19.91
N GLU A 244 27.11 -24.19 20.30
CA GLU A 244 28.05 -23.34 19.56
C GLU A 244 28.25 -23.81 18.12
N SER A 245 28.35 -25.13 17.90
CA SER A 245 28.44 -25.70 16.55
C SER A 245 27.22 -25.42 15.68
N ASP A 246 26.03 -25.29 16.28
CA ASP A 246 24.82 -24.92 15.53
C ASP A 246 24.82 -23.43 15.15
N ARG A 247 25.35 -22.57 16.03
CA ARG A 247 25.54 -21.13 15.78
C ARG A 247 26.52 -20.91 14.65
N GLU A 248 27.64 -21.64 14.66
CA GLU A 248 28.62 -21.64 13.58
C GLU A 248 28.01 -22.11 12.25
N LEU A 249 27.23 -23.20 12.26
CA LEU A 249 26.54 -23.69 11.07
C LEU A 249 25.53 -22.67 10.52
N LEU A 250 24.73 -22.05 11.40
CA LEU A 250 23.76 -21.02 11.02
C LEU A 250 24.46 -19.86 10.31
N LEU A 251 25.56 -19.36 10.90
CA LEU A 251 26.33 -18.27 10.31
C LEU A 251 27.02 -18.71 9.00
N ASP A 252 27.58 -19.92 8.93
CA ASP A 252 28.18 -20.45 7.70
C ASP A 252 27.18 -20.53 6.55
N LEU A 253 25.96 -21.01 6.83
CA LEU A 253 24.90 -21.12 5.83
C LEU A 253 24.53 -19.76 5.24
N VAL A 254 24.44 -18.72 6.07
CA VAL A 254 24.05 -17.37 5.63
C VAL A 254 25.23 -16.61 5.01
N VAL A 255 26.41 -16.65 5.64
CA VAL A 255 27.56 -15.83 5.26
C VAL A 255 28.35 -16.44 4.11
N ASN A 256 28.63 -17.74 4.17
CA ASN A 256 29.57 -18.38 3.24
C ASN A 256 28.85 -19.17 2.15
N LYS A 257 27.71 -19.79 2.47
CA LYS A 257 26.96 -20.65 1.55
C LYS A 257 25.79 -19.95 0.84
N GLY A 258 25.52 -18.69 1.20
CA GLY A 258 24.58 -17.84 0.47
C GLY A 258 23.10 -18.15 0.70
N LEU A 259 22.73 -18.71 1.85
CA LEU A 259 21.32 -18.88 2.21
C LEU A 259 20.61 -17.52 2.26
N ASN A 260 19.56 -17.37 1.47
CA ASN A 260 18.81 -16.12 1.37
C ASN A 260 17.66 -16.11 2.40
N THR A 261 17.89 -15.50 3.56
CA THR A 261 16.84 -15.26 4.56
C THR A 261 15.94 -14.08 4.19
N GLU A 262 16.39 -13.22 3.27
CA GLU A 262 15.65 -12.02 2.86
C GLU A 262 14.46 -12.34 1.96
N CYS A 263 14.43 -13.53 1.33
CA CYS A 263 13.28 -13.97 0.54
C CYS A 263 11.95 -14.01 1.32
N LEU A 264 12.02 -13.99 2.65
CA LEU A 264 10.86 -13.94 3.54
C LEU A 264 10.21 -12.55 3.60
N GLN A 265 10.95 -11.50 3.22
CA GLN A 265 10.53 -10.10 3.29
C GLN A 265 9.60 -9.77 2.13
N THR A 266 8.29 -9.79 2.36
CA THR A 266 7.34 -9.31 1.34
C THR A 266 6.80 -7.93 1.64
N HIS A 267 6.80 -7.51 2.91
CA HIS A 267 6.25 -6.21 3.33
C HIS A 267 7.07 -5.58 4.45
N HIS A 268 7.12 -4.25 4.45
CA HIS A 268 7.82 -3.44 5.42
C HIS A 268 6.88 -2.38 5.98
N VAL A 269 6.81 -2.24 7.31
CA VAL A 269 5.97 -1.24 7.97
C VAL A 269 6.75 -0.54 9.09
N PRO A 270 6.44 0.71 9.44
CA PRO A 270 6.89 1.26 10.71
C PRO A 270 6.17 0.56 11.87
N LEU A 271 6.84 0.38 13.01
CA LEU A 271 6.31 -0.41 14.13
C LEU A 271 4.95 0.09 14.66
N TYR A 272 4.68 1.40 14.61
CA TYR A 272 3.38 1.95 15.04
C TYR A 272 2.19 1.51 14.14
N ARG A 273 2.47 0.95 12.96
CA ARG A 273 1.48 0.32 12.06
C ARG A 273 1.43 -1.20 12.22
N TYR A 274 1.86 -1.73 13.37
CA TYR A 274 1.84 -3.18 13.63
C TYR A 274 0.47 -3.84 13.37
N HIS A 275 -0.64 -3.15 13.62
CA HIS A 275 -1.99 -3.68 13.34
C HIS A 275 -2.20 -4.10 11.87
N GLU A 276 -1.51 -3.46 10.92
CA GLU A 276 -1.59 -3.78 9.49
C GLU A 276 -0.85 -5.07 9.15
N THR A 277 0.18 -5.43 9.92
CA THR A 277 0.96 -6.65 9.67
C THR A 277 0.05 -7.87 9.81
N VAL A 278 -0.78 -7.89 10.84
CA VAL A 278 -1.72 -8.97 11.14
C VAL A 278 -2.77 -9.07 10.03
N GLN A 279 -3.23 -7.93 9.50
CA GLN A 279 -4.18 -7.91 8.39
C GLN A 279 -3.57 -8.51 7.12
N LEU A 280 -2.37 -8.07 6.73
CA LEU A 280 -1.65 -8.61 5.56
C LEU A 280 -1.38 -10.12 5.67
N LEU A 281 -1.09 -10.60 6.88
CA LEU A 281 -0.92 -12.04 7.14
C LEU A 281 -2.24 -12.80 7.03
N ASN A 282 -3.33 -12.25 7.57
CA ASN A 282 -4.66 -12.87 7.51
C ASN A 282 -5.20 -12.96 6.08
N THR A 283 -4.96 -11.95 5.24
CA THR A 283 -5.36 -11.94 3.82
C THR A 283 -4.40 -12.72 2.93
N GLN A 284 -3.31 -13.27 3.49
CA GLN A 284 -2.23 -13.96 2.78
C GLN A 284 -1.49 -13.11 1.73
N GLU A 285 -1.62 -11.78 1.80
CA GLU A 285 -0.86 -10.85 0.97
C GLU A 285 0.63 -10.81 1.39
N ALA A 286 0.94 -11.19 2.64
CA ALA A 286 2.30 -11.28 3.15
C ALA A 286 2.75 -12.70 3.51
N ILE A 287 4.05 -13.00 3.29
CA ILE A 287 4.74 -14.18 3.84
C ILE A 287 5.25 -13.86 5.25
N LYS A 288 5.94 -12.73 5.37
CA LYS A 288 6.45 -12.19 6.64
C LYS A 288 6.51 -10.67 6.53
N VAL A 289 6.11 -9.96 7.58
CA VAL A 289 6.12 -8.49 7.60
C VAL A 289 7.22 -8.01 8.53
N TYR A 290 8.01 -7.07 8.05
CA TYR A 290 9.16 -6.52 8.75
C TYR A 290 8.77 -5.15 9.31
N ALA A 291 8.93 -4.99 10.61
CA ALA A 291 8.58 -3.77 11.32
C ALA A 291 9.82 -3.06 11.84
N TYR A 292 9.80 -1.73 11.80
CA TYR A 292 10.91 -0.89 12.21
C TYR A 292 10.51 -0.04 13.41
N PRO A 293 11.07 -0.29 14.62
CA PRO A 293 10.74 0.46 15.83
C PRO A 293 10.96 1.96 15.70
N ARG A 294 11.96 2.33 14.92
CA ARG A 294 12.16 3.68 14.42
C ARG A 294 11.82 3.68 12.93
N PRO A 295 11.16 4.70 12.39
CA PRO A 295 10.96 4.85 10.96
C PRO A 295 12.25 4.51 10.19
N ILE A 296 12.16 3.73 9.10
CA ILE A 296 13.30 3.46 8.19
C ILE A 296 13.99 4.78 7.81
N SER A 297 13.23 5.89 7.79
CA SER A 297 13.72 7.25 7.59
C SER A 297 14.70 7.78 8.65
N LEU A 298 14.95 7.11 9.78
CA LEU A 298 15.87 7.60 10.83
C LEU A 298 17.21 6.85 10.90
N GLN A 299 17.29 5.60 10.44
CA GLN A 299 18.53 4.80 10.49
C GLN A 299 19.40 4.92 9.24
N LEU A 300 18.80 5.23 8.08
CA LEU A 300 19.51 5.46 6.81
C LEU A 300 19.60 6.93 6.39
N ARG A 301 18.85 7.86 7.01
CA ARG A 301 18.67 9.21 6.44
C ARG A 301 19.21 10.38 7.24
N ARG A 302 20.20 10.19 8.10
CA ARG A 302 20.90 11.36 8.69
C ARG A 302 21.86 12.07 7.76
N ARG A 303 21.87 11.79 6.44
CA ARG A 303 22.70 12.55 5.51
C ARG A 303 22.06 13.10 4.24
N PHE A 304 20.82 12.76 3.87
CA PHE A 304 20.37 13.10 2.50
C PHE A 304 18.89 13.42 2.30
N ASP A 305 17.99 13.66 3.27
CA ASP A 305 16.64 14.15 2.86
C ASP A 305 16.66 15.63 2.47
N MET A 306 16.09 15.96 1.31
CA MET A 306 15.89 17.35 0.88
C MET A 306 14.80 18.02 1.74
N LYS A 307 14.96 19.32 1.96
CA LYS A 307 13.93 20.14 2.63
C LYS A 307 13.04 20.79 1.59
N ALA A 308 11.74 20.64 1.78
CA ALA A 308 10.71 21.31 0.98
C ALA A 308 9.75 22.08 1.87
N LYS A 309 9.00 23.01 1.27
CA LYS A 309 7.82 23.63 1.87
C LYS A 309 6.59 22.97 1.28
N ALA A 310 5.61 22.67 2.12
CA ALA A 310 4.38 22.02 1.70
C ALA A 310 3.17 22.57 2.44
N VAL A 311 2.01 22.38 1.83
CA VAL A 311 0.73 22.54 2.51
C VAL A 311 0.33 21.19 3.10
N VAL A 312 0.27 21.14 4.43
CA VAL A 312 0.03 19.92 5.20
C VAL A 312 -1.32 20.02 5.90
N PHE A 313 -2.15 19.00 5.76
CA PHE A 313 -3.27 18.78 6.66
C PHE A 313 -2.76 18.06 7.90
N THR A 314 -2.70 18.75 9.03
CA THR A 314 -2.16 18.19 10.29
C THR A 314 -3.23 17.48 11.12
N GLY A 315 -4.50 17.63 10.74
CA GLY A 315 -5.66 17.07 11.42
C GLY A 315 -6.95 17.55 10.76
N VAL A 316 -8.09 17.09 11.26
CA VAL A 316 -9.41 17.51 10.76
C VAL A 316 -9.54 19.02 10.80
N ARG A 317 -9.79 19.65 9.64
CA ARG A 317 -9.92 21.11 9.47
C ARG A 317 -8.68 21.90 9.88
N GLN A 318 -7.51 21.27 9.92
CA GLN A 318 -6.24 21.92 10.25
C GLN A 318 -5.31 21.89 9.05
N VAL A 319 -4.99 23.08 8.53
CA VAL A 319 -4.07 23.28 7.40
C VAL A 319 -2.86 24.06 7.90
N ARG A 320 -1.65 23.69 7.47
CA ARG A 320 -0.42 24.39 7.79
C ARG A 320 0.47 24.48 6.56
N TYR A 321 1.04 25.66 6.31
CA TYR A 321 2.20 25.78 5.42
C TYR A 321 3.47 25.56 6.25
N MET A 322 4.18 24.46 6.01
CA MET A 322 5.32 24.09 6.83
C MET A 322 6.44 23.43 6.04
N GLN A 323 7.61 23.33 6.68
CA GLN A 323 8.72 22.60 6.12
C GLN A 323 8.51 21.10 6.33
N VAL A 324 8.80 20.32 5.29
CA VAL A 324 8.69 18.86 5.26
C VAL A 324 9.97 18.25 4.72
N GLU A 325 10.09 16.93 4.85
CA GLU A 325 11.21 16.16 4.32
C GLU A 325 10.78 15.43 3.04
N VAL A 326 11.61 15.51 2.02
CA VAL A 326 11.40 14.85 0.73
C VAL A 326 12.58 13.92 0.48
N PRO A 327 12.34 12.67 0.03
CA PRO A 327 13.45 11.78 -0.35
C PRO A 327 14.33 12.41 -1.42
N GLU A 328 15.62 12.08 -1.48
CA GLU A 328 16.42 12.43 -2.66
C GLU A 328 15.78 11.90 -3.94
N PRO A 329 15.94 12.62 -5.06
CA PRO A 329 15.52 12.14 -6.36
C PRO A 329 16.25 10.83 -6.71
N GLY A 330 15.49 9.81 -7.04
CA GLY A 330 15.97 8.58 -7.63
C GLY A 330 16.29 8.74 -9.13
N PRO A 331 16.82 7.68 -9.76
CA PRO A 331 17.22 7.71 -11.17
C PRO A 331 16.09 8.00 -12.18
N GLU A 332 14.83 7.79 -11.80
CA GLU A 332 13.63 8.01 -12.66
C GLU A 332 12.81 9.21 -12.18
N ASP A 333 13.34 10.01 -11.27
CA ASP A 333 12.63 11.17 -10.73
C ASP A 333 13.00 12.47 -11.45
N VAL A 334 12.00 13.33 -11.56
CA VAL A 334 12.10 14.71 -12.02
C VAL A 334 11.90 15.62 -10.81
N VAL A 335 12.84 16.53 -10.58
CA VAL A 335 12.74 17.57 -9.55
C VAL A 335 12.17 18.81 -10.19
N ILE A 336 11.09 19.34 -9.63
CA ILE A 336 10.31 20.43 -10.21
C ILE A 336 10.21 21.57 -9.19
N ASP A 337 10.55 22.77 -9.63
CA ASP A 337 10.28 24.03 -8.95
C ASP A 337 8.89 24.51 -9.33
N LEU A 338 7.95 24.48 -8.38
CA LEU A 338 6.56 24.81 -8.64
C LEU A 338 6.38 26.29 -8.99
N GLU A 339 5.55 26.55 -9.99
CA GLU A 339 4.98 27.88 -10.26
C GLU A 339 3.58 27.98 -9.66
N TYR A 340 2.75 26.95 -9.92
CA TYR A 340 1.35 26.92 -9.50
C TYR A 340 0.91 25.52 -9.09
N SER A 341 0.00 25.43 -8.12
CA SER A 341 -0.75 24.20 -7.85
C SER A 341 -2.22 24.49 -7.60
N TRP A 342 -3.12 23.63 -8.06
CA TRP A 342 -4.56 23.89 -8.03
C TRP A 342 -5.27 23.07 -6.95
N ILE A 343 -6.04 23.74 -6.10
CA ILE A 343 -6.81 23.08 -5.04
C ILE A 343 -8.08 22.41 -5.59
N SER A 344 -8.23 21.12 -5.35
CA SER A 344 -9.48 20.41 -5.56
C SER A 344 -10.43 20.58 -4.39
N ASN A 345 -11.36 21.52 -4.53
CA ASN A 345 -12.37 21.81 -3.51
C ASN A 345 -13.20 20.59 -3.08
N GLY A 346 -13.36 19.58 -3.94
CA GLY A 346 -14.10 18.36 -3.61
C GLY A 346 -13.22 17.40 -2.83
N THR A 347 -12.25 16.80 -3.53
CA THR A 347 -11.40 15.74 -2.98
C THR A 347 -10.63 16.21 -1.75
N GLU A 348 -9.91 17.33 -1.84
CA GLU A 348 -9.05 17.78 -0.74
C GLU A 348 -9.86 18.24 0.47
N SER A 349 -11.02 18.86 0.25
CA SER A 349 -11.91 19.20 1.37
C SER A 349 -12.49 17.96 2.04
N SER A 350 -12.86 16.93 1.29
CA SER A 350 -13.37 15.67 1.88
C SER A 350 -12.31 15.00 2.76
N PHE A 351 -11.03 15.03 2.34
CA PHE A 351 -9.91 14.61 3.18
C PHE A 351 -9.76 15.52 4.40
N LEU A 352 -9.76 16.84 4.23
CA LEU A 352 -9.64 17.81 5.34
C LEU A 352 -10.76 17.67 6.37
N TYR A 353 -11.99 17.35 5.95
CA TYR A 353 -13.13 17.11 6.84
C TYR A 353 -13.13 15.72 7.48
N GLY A 354 -12.24 14.82 7.05
CA GLY A 354 -12.22 13.44 7.54
C GLY A 354 -13.39 12.60 7.01
N GLU A 355 -13.97 12.96 5.86
CA GLU A 355 -15.05 12.21 5.20
C GLU A 355 -14.52 11.05 4.35
N ARG A 356 -13.22 11.09 4.02
CA ARG A 356 -12.52 10.15 3.15
C ARG A 356 -11.18 9.75 3.77
N ILE A 357 -10.85 8.46 3.72
CA ILE A 357 -9.60 7.91 4.28
C ILE A 357 -8.54 7.57 3.24
N SER A 358 -8.95 7.19 2.02
CA SER A 358 -8.05 6.89 0.89
C SER A 358 -8.88 6.76 -0.39
N GLY A 359 -8.37 7.20 -1.54
CA GLY A 359 -9.06 7.03 -2.83
C GLY A 359 -10.52 7.47 -2.77
N GLU A 360 -11.46 6.59 -3.14
CA GLU A 360 -12.92 6.81 -3.02
C GLU A 360 -13.54 6.24 -1.73
N GLN A 361 -12.73 5.84 -0.75
CA GLN A 361 -13.21 5.21 0.49
C GLN A 361 -13.73 6.23 1.49
N VAL A 362 -15.00 6.10 1.85
CA VAL A 362 -15.68 6.90 2.89
C VAL A 362 -15.21 6.47 4.27
N THR A 363 -14.99 7.43 5.17
CA THR A 363 -14.65 7.17 6.59
C THR A 363 -15.78 6.45 7.33
N ARG A 364 -15.44 5.45 8.13
CA ARG A 364 -16.33 4.69 9.02
C ARG A 364 -15.85 4.78 10.48
N PRO A 365 -16.74 4.50 11.46
CA PRO A 365 -16.34 4.46 12.87
C PRO A 365 -15.21 3.46 13.12
N GLY A 366 -14.09 3.95 13.67
CA GLY A 366 -12.90 3.16 13.97
C GLY A 366 -11.75 3.31 12.97
N ASP A 367 -11.99 3.95 11.82
CA ASP A 367 -10.94 4.17 10.82
C ASP A 367 -9.91 5.20 11.30
N ALA A 368 -8.65 4.97 10.95
CA ALA A 368 -7.59 5.96 11.14
C ALA A 368 -7.75 7.09 10.12
N LEU A 369 -7.80 8.33 10.60
CA LEU A 369 -7.90 9.50 9.73
C LEU A 369 -6.56 9.78 9.03
N PRO A 370 -6.58 10.28 7.79
CA PRO A 370 -5.38 10.40 6.97
C PRO A 370 -4.56 11.65 7.31
N PHE A 371 -4.07 11.77 8.55
CA PHE A 371 -3.28 12.91 9.01
C PHE A 371 -2.04 12.46 9.80
N PRO A 372 -0.90 13.18 9.72
CA PRO A 372 -0.68 14.33 8.83
C PRO A 372 -0.49 13.90 7.36
N GLN A 373 -0.95 14.70 6.40
CA GLN A 373 -0.72 14.45 4.97
C GLN A 373 -0.41 15.74 4.21
N VAL A 374 0.39 15.67 3.15
CA VAL A 374 0.54 16.80 2.21
C VAL A 374 -0.66 16.81 1.27
N ALA A 375 -1.32 17.96 1.16
CA ALA A 375 -2.49 18.15 0.32
C ALA A 375 -2.13 18.26 -1.18
N GLY A 376 -3.15 18.30 -2.05
CA GLY A 376 -2.98 18.49 -3.49
C GLY A 376 -2.53 17.25 -4.28
N TYR A 377 -2.72 17.30 -5.59
CA TYR A 377 -2.31 16.25 -6.54
C TYR A 377 -2.11 16.75 -7.98
N GLN A 378 -2.00 18.07 -8.17
CA GLN A 378 -1.89 18.70 -9.49
C GLN A 378 -1.15 20.04 -9.39
N LYS A 379 -0.12 20.18 -10.23
CA LYS A 379 0.75 21.36 -10.24
C LYS A 379 1.48 21.53 -11.57
N VAL A 380 2.01 22.71 -11.78
CA VAL A 380 2.92 23.05 -12.87
C VAL A 380 4.16 23.72 -12.31
N GLY A 381 5.28 23.54 -13.00
CA GLY A 381 6.53 24.15 -12.63
C GLY A 381 7.61 23.94 -13.67
N ILE A 382 8.83 24.33 -13.30
CA ILE A 382 10.01 24.20 -14.13
C ILE A 382 10.85 23.04 -13.62
N VAL A 383 11.29 22.15 -14.51
CA VAL A 383 12.21 21.07 -14.19
C VAL A 383 13.53 21.69 -13.73
N ARG A 384 13.91 21.41 -12.48
CA ARG A 384 15.19 21.81 -11.87
C ARG A 384 16.29 20.82 -12.26
N SER A 385 16.02 19.53 -12.12
CA SER A 385 16.96 18.44 -12.40
C SER A 385 16.21 17.14 -12.70
N VAL A 386 16.89 16.19 -13.34
CA VAL A 386 16.34 14.88 -13.68
C VAL A 386 17.31 13.78 -13.24
N GLY A 387 16.78 12.61 -12.90
CA GLY A 387 17.58 11.42 -12.62
C GLY A 387 18.20 10.82 -13.89
N ASP A 388 19.24 10.02 -13.71
CA ASP A 388 20.09 9.51 -14.81
C ASP A 388 19.37 8.59 -15.81
N ARG A 389 18.18 8.05 -15.48
CA ARG A 389 17.36 7.23 -16.38
C ARG A 389 16.26 8.02 -17.10
N VAL A 390 16.02 9.27 -16.70
CA VAL A 390 15.01 10.11 -17.34
C VAL A 390 15.53 10.61 -18.69
N THR A 391 14.74 10.41 -19.75
CA THR A 391 15.15 10.78 -21.12
C THR A 391 14.24 11.81 -21.79
N ASP A 392 12.98 11.92 -21.35
CA ASP A 392 11.97 12.77 -22.00
C ASP A 392 11.93 14.22 -21.47
N PHE A 393 12.67 14.51 -20.40
CA PHE A 393 12.68 15.81 -19.73
C PHE A 393 14.11 16.34 -19.54
N ALA A 394 14.26 17.66 -19.59
CA ALA A 394 15.52 18.36 -19.33
C ALA A 394 15.32 19.52 -18.34
N PRO A 395 16.36 19.90 -17.57
CA PRO A 395 16.34 21.13 -16.79
C PRO A 395 15.91 22.35 -17.62
N GLY A 396 14.99 23.15 -17.07
CA GLY A 396 14.37 24.29 -17.75
C GLY A 396 13.07 23.98 -18.49
N ASP A 397 12.73 22.70 -18.70
CA ASP A 397 11.43 22.33 -19.26
C ASP A 397 10.29 22.75 -18.32
N ARG A 398 9.23 23.32 -18.88
CA ARG A 398 8.00 23.60 -18.15
C ARG A 398 7.08 22.40 -18.23
N VAL A 399 6.63 21.91 -17.09
CA VAL A 399 5.89 20.64 -16.97
C VAL A 399 4.66 20.78 -16.09
N PHE A 400 3.63 19.98 -16.39
CA PHE A 400 2.62 19.57 -15.43
C PHE A 400 3.11 18.34 -14.65
N ALA A 401 2.76 18.24 -13.38
CA ALA A 401 3.01 17.06 -12.57
C ALA A 401 1.85 16.77 -11.61
N SER A 402 1.63 15.49 -11.29
CA SER A 402 0.58 15.09 -10.36
C SER A 402 1.06 15.11 -8.89
N VAL A 403 1.34 13.95 -8.30
CA VAL A 403 1.83 13.77 -6.93
C VAL A 403 3.36 13.69 -6.89
N SER A 404 3.94 14.10 -5.76
CA SER A 404 5.37 14.03 -5.47
C SER A 404 5.61 13.28 -4.18
N LYS A 405 6.80 12.70 -4.05
CA LYS A 405 7.23 11.97 -2.85
C LYS A 405 7.30 12.92 -1.65
N VAL A 406 6.94 12.43 -0.47
CA VAL A 406 7.12 13.10 0.82
C VAL A 406 7.38 12.07 1.91
N SER A 407 8.16 12.46 2.92
CA SER A 407 8.54 11.60 4.05
C SER A 407 7.82 12.01 5.32
N GLY A 408 7.57 11.03 6.20
CA GLY A 408 7.01 11.30 7.54
C GLY A 408 5.54 11.72 7.56
N MET A 409 4.80 11.43 6.49
CA MET A 409 3.37 11.69 6.35
C MET A 409 2.60 10.37 6.29
N MET A 410 1.27 10.43 6.46
CA MET A 410 0.39 9.26 6.35
C MET A 410 0.43 8.65 4.94
N PHE A 411 0.40 9.52 3.92
CA PHE A 411 0.71 9.14 2.55
C PHE A 411 2.14 9.54 2.23
N ASP A 412 2.85 8.69 1.51
CA ASP A 412 4.20 8.95 1.02
C ASP A 412 4.23 9.89 -0.21
N THR A 413 3.06 10.43 -0.59
CA THR A 413 2.90 11.33 -1.72
C THR A 413 1.97 12.52 -1.42
N GLY A 414 2.15 13.62 -2.15
CA GLY A 414 1.30 14.81 -2.12
C GLY A 414 1.61 15.82 -3.23
N GLY A 415 0.72 16.79 -3.48
CA GLY A 415 0.80 17.70 -4.63
C GLY A 415 1.30 19.10 -4.30
N HIS A 416 0.90 19.65 -3.16
CA HIS A 416 1.25 21.00 -2.72
C HIS A 416 2.60 21.00 -1.98
N ILE A 417 3.70 20.76 -2.70
CA ILE A 417 5.05 20.62 -2.16
C ILE A 417 6.12 21.14 -3.11
N ASN A 418 7.01 22.01 -2.62
CA ASN A 418 8.07 22.66 -3.42
C ASN A 418 9.42 22.69 -2.66
N PRO A 419 10.55 22.24 -3.26
CA PRO A 419 10.63 21.53 -4.54
C PRO A 419 9.91 20.19 -4.49
N SER A 420 9.42 19.76 -5.65
CA SER A 420 8.64 18.54 -5.80
C SER A 420 9.50 17.46 -6.46
N VAL A 421 9.56 16.26 -5.88
CA VAL A 421 10.25 15.09 -6.47
C VAL A 421 9.20 14.12 -6.99
N THR A 422 9.09 14.00 -8.31
CA THR A 422 8.02 13.25 -8.98
C THR A 422 8.60 12.25 -9.95
N HIS A 423 8.12 11.02 -9.92
CA HIS A 423 8.52 9.98 -10.89
C HIS A 423 8.14 10.42 -12.31
N GLU A 424 8.98 10.17 -13.31
CA GLU A 424 8.79 10.66 -14.68
C GLU A 424 7.42 10.30 -15.31
N SER A 425 6.87 9.13 -14.97
CA SER A 425 5.53 8.69 -15.42
C SER A 425 4.34 9.53 -14.89
N GLN A 426 4.62 10.53 -14.07
CA GLN A 426 3.66 11.43 -13.45
C GLN A 426 3.88 12.89 -13.92
N VAL A 427 4.64 13.08 -15.00
CA VAL A 427 5.07 14.38 -15.53
C VAL A 427 4.67 14.50 -17.01
N TRP A 428 4.17 15.67 -17.41
CA TRP A 428 3.84 16.00 -18.80
C TRP A 428 4.50 17.30 -19.20
N LYS A 429 5.18 17.30 -20.35
CA LYS A 429 5.78 18.52 -20.90
C LYS A 429 4.69 19.45 -21.44
N LEU A 430 4.74 20.73 -21.06
CA LEU A 430 3.81 21.71 -21.59
C LEU A 430 4.24 22.18 -22.98
N PRO A 431 3.30 22.53 -23.88
CA PRO A 431 3.62 23.12 -25.17
C PRO A 431 4.40 24.43 -25.03
N GLU A 432 5.27 24.73 -25.99
CA GLU A 432 5.99 26.00 -26.03
C GLU A 432 5.00 27.18 -26.09
N GLY A 433 5.23 28.20 -25.25
CA GLY A 433 4.35 29.37 -25.17
C GLY A 433 3.04 29.15 -24.39
N ALA A 434 2.80 27.96 -23.83
CA ALA A 434 1.64 27.70 -22.98
C ALA A 434 1.64 28.59 -21.72
N ASP A 435 0.46 29.10 -21.35
CA ASP A 435 0.22 29.75 -20.05
C ASP A 435 0.15 28.67 -18.96
N PRO A 436 1.16 28.52 -18.08
CA PRO A 436 1.24 27.43 -17.11
C PRO A 436 0.01 27.33 -16.22
N ILE A 437 -0.60 28.46 -15.83
CA ILE A 437 -1.71 28.43 -14.87
C ILE A 437 -2.93 27.69 -15.45
N ALA A 438 -3.11 27.70 -16.77
CA ALA A 438 -4.18 26.98 -17.45
C ALA A 438 -4.06 25.46 -17.29
N TYR A 439 -2.83 24.95 -17.08
CA TYR A 439 -2.54 23.52 -16.93
C TYR A 439 -2.38 23.10 -15.45
N SER A 440 -2.34 24.05 -14.52
CA SER A 440 -2.10 23.77 -13.09
C SER A 440 -3.15 22.86 -12.43
N GLY A 441 -4.34 22.75 -13.02
CA GLY A 441 -5.45 21.90 -12.59
C GLY A 441 -5.76 20.71 -13.52
N MET A 442 -4.77 20.20 -14.27
CA MET A 442 -5.02 19.20 -15.32
C MET A 442 -5.67 17.91 -14.83
N VAL A 443 -5.28 17.35 -13.67
CA VAL A 443 -5.91 16.11 -13.18
C VAL A 443 -7.40 16.32 -12.95
N LEU A 444 -7.80 17.43 -12.33
CA LEU A 444 -9.22 17.71 -12.11
C LEU A 444 -9.96 18.07 -13.41
N THR A 445 -9.28 18.75 -14.33
CA THR A 445 -9.80 19.05 -15.68
C THR A 445 -10.07 17.76 -16.45
N GLN A 446 -9.15 16.80 -16.34
CA GLN A 446 -9.24 15.48 -16.94
C GLN A 446 -10.40 14.66 -16.38
N VAL A 447 -10.76 14.81 -15.09
CA VAL A 447 -11.97 14.18 -14.56
C VAL A 447 -13.22 14.70 -15.28
N GLY A 448 -13.29 16.01 -15.54
CA GLY A 448 -14.36 16.59 -16.34
C GLY A 448 -14.36 16.10 -17.79
N TYR A 449 -13.19 16.04 -18.43
CA TYR A 449 -13.01 15.43 -19.74
C TYR A 449 -13.53 13.98 -19.78
N ASN A 450 -13.16 13.16 -18.81
CA ASN A 450 -13.60 11.78 -18.69
C ASN A 450 -15.11 11.68 -18.59
N CYS A 451 -15.75 12.56 -17.81
CA CYS A 451 -17.19 12.56 -17.69
C CYS A 451 -17.87 12.83 -19.04
N GLY A 452 -17.33 13.74 -19.83
CA GLY A 452 -17.90 14.11 -21.12
C GLY A 452 -17.56 13.16 -22.27
N ILE A 453 -16.45 12.43 -22.23
CA ILE A 453 -16.01 11.55 -23.33
C ILE A 453 -16.61 10.12 -23.25
N ARG A 454 -16.94 9.66 -22.03
CA ARG A 454 -17.45 8.30 -21.77
C ARG A 454 -18.78 7.96 -22.45
N PRO A 455 -19.83 8.79 -22.38
CA PRO A 455 -21.10 8.47 -23.02
C PRO A 455 -20.98 8.53 -24.55
N ALA A 456 -21.72 7.67 -25.25
CA ALA A 456 -21.90 7.87 -26.69
C ALA A 456 -22.75 9.14 -26.88
N VAL A 457 -22.34 9.98 -27.84
CA VAL A 457 -22.98 11.27 -28.11
C VAL A 457 -23.08 11.42 -29.62
N THR A 458 -24.28 11.72 -30.09
CA THR A 458 -24.56 12.20 -31.44
C THR A 458 -24.70 13.71 -31.39
N PRO A 459 -24.17 14.48 -32.36
CA PRO A 459 -24.40 15.92 -32.43
C PRO A 459 -25.90 16.25 -32.36
N GLY A 460 -26.28 17.15 -31.46
CA GLY A 460 -27.67 17.51 -31.14
C GLY A 460 -28.31 16.72 -30.01
N ASP A 461 -27.67 15.66 -29.49
CA ASP A 461 -28.16 14.95 -28.31
C ASP A 461 -28.28 15.90 -27.11
N VAL A 462 -29.39 15.82 -26.38
CA VAL A 462 -29.60 16.61 -25.16
C VAL A 462 -28.82 15.99 -24.00
N ALA A 463 -27.93 16.78 -23.41
CA ALA A 463 -27.11 16.37 -22.28
C ALA A 463 -27.30 17.30 -21.06
N VAL A 464 -27.39 16.70 -19.88
CA VAL A 464 -27.59 17.41 -18.62
C VAL A 464 -26.43 17.13 -17.68
N VAL A 465 -25.80 18.18 -17.17
CA VAL A 465 -24.75 18.07 -16.16
C VAL A 465 -25.27 18.58 -14.83
N ILE A 466 -25.32 17.71 -13.83
CA ILE A 466 -25.68 18.05 -12.46
C ILE A 466 -24.42 18.53 -11.74
N GLY A 467 -24.41 19.80 -11.34
CA GLY A 467 -23.33 20.44 -10.61
C GLY A 467 -22.64 21.56 -11.38
N ASP A 468 -22.53 22.72 -10.74
CA ASP A 468 -21.84 23.92 -11.25
C ASP A 468 -20.40 24.07 -10.73
N GLY A 469 -19.84 22.99 -10.16
CA GLY A 469 -18.45 22.93 -9.72
C GLY A 469 -17.47 22.73 -10.89
N LEU A 470 -16.18 22.68 -10.58
CA LEU A 470 -15.10 22.56 -11.58
C LEU A 470 -15.28 21.36 -12.53
N VAL A 471 -15.53 20.16 -11.99
CA VAL A 471 -15.76 18.96 -12.82
C VAL A 471 -16.99 19.12 -13.73
N GLY A 472 -18.08 19.69 -13.21
CA GLY A 472 -19.29 19.94 -14.00
C GLY A 472 -19.06 20.93 -15.15
N GLN A 473 -18.29 21.99 -14.92
CA GLN A 473 -17.90 22.96 -15.95
C GLN A 473 -17.14 22.29 -17.10
N TRP A 474 -16.17 21.44 -16.80
CA TRP A 474 -15.36 20.75 -17.82
C TRP A 474 -16.08 19.59 -18.50
N ALA A 475 -16.94 18.86 -17.77
CA ALA A 475 -17.81 17.85 -18.35
C ALA A 475 -18.76 18.47 -19.38
N ALA A 476 -19.35 19.63 -19.05
CA ALA A 476 -20.23 20.35 -19.95
C ALA A 476 -19.49 20.84 -21.21
N GLN A 477 -18.28 21.40 -21.05
CA GLN A 477 -17.42 21.80 -22.17
C GLN A 477 -17.09 20.63 -23.10
N THR A 478 -16.78 19.47 -22.54
CA THR A 478 -16.43 18.26 -23.31
C THR A 478 -17.63 17.73 -24.08
N LEU A 479 -18.83 17.69 -23.47
CA LEU A 479 -20.05 17.29 -24.17
C LEU A 479 -20.42 18.28 -25.28
N ALA A 480 -20.32 19.59 -25.02
CA ALA A 480 -20.61 20.62 -26.00
C ALA A 480 -19.63 20.59 -27.18
N HIS A 481 -18.35 20.35 -26.92
CA HIS A 481 -17.33 20.18 -27.97
C HIS A 481 -17.63 18.98 -28.88
N ARG A 482 -18.22 17.92 -28.32
CA ARG A 482 -18.71 16.74 -29.07
C ARG A 482 -20.06 16.96 -29.76
N GLY A 483 -20.61 18.17 -29.70
CA GLY A 483 -21.82 18.58 -30.40
C GLY A 483 -23.13 18.36 -29.63
N ALA A 484 -23.10 17.99 -28.35
CA ALA A 484 -24.31 17.87 -27.55
C ALA A 484 -24.95 19.25 -27.25
N ASP A 485 -26.27 19.28 -27.09
CA ASP A 485 -26.99 20.43 -26.53
C ASP A 485 -26.98 20.32 -24.99
N VAL A 486 -26.08 21.08 -24.37
CA VAL A 486 -25.74 20.90 -22.95
C VAL A 486 -26.45 21.93 -22.06
N THR A 487 -27.08 21.44 -21.00
CA THR A 487 -27.51 22.28 -19.87
C THR A 487 -26.83 21.87 -18.57
N VAL A 488 -26.27 22.83 -17.84
CA VAL A 488 -25.72 22.65 -16.48
C VAL A 488 -26.77 23.04 -15.45
N LEU A 489 -27.13 22.09 -14.59
CA LEU A 489 -27.99 22.30 -13.43
C LEU A 489 -27.13 22.70 -12.23
N GLY A 490 -27.18 23.98 -11.87
CA GLY A 490 -26.39 24.57 -10.79
C GLY A 490 -27.21 25.15 -9.66
N ARG A 491 -26.52 25.75 -8.70
CA ARG A 491 -27.09 26.42 -7.52
C ARG A 491 -26.49 27.81 -7.26
N HIS A 492 -25.52 28.23 -8.07
CA HIS A 492 -24.75 29.45 -7.86
C HIS A 492 -24.65 30.23 -9.18
N ASP A 493 -25.36 31.36 -9.27
CA ASP A 493 -25.37 32.20 -10.49
C ASP A 493 -23.95 32.56 -10.92
N GLY A 494 -23.11 33.04 -10.00
CA GLY A 494 -21.73 33.41 -10.34
C GLY A 494 -20.85 32.25 -10.85
N ARG A 495 -21.18 30.99 -10.59
CA ARG A 495 -20.47 29.84 -11.20
C ARG A 495 -21.03 29.54 -12.59
N LEU A 496 -22.36 29.57 -12.72
CA LEU A 496 -23.05 29.37 -13.99
C LEU A 496 -22.68 30.44 -15.02
N ASP A 497 -22.47 31.68 -14.58
CA ASP A 497 -22.05 32.81 -15.44
C ASP A 497 -20.66 32.61 -16.08
N LEU A 498 -19.86 31.65 -15.57
CA LEU A 498 -18.53 31.32 -16.11
C LEU A 498 -18.59 30.28 -17.25
N LEU A 499 -19.76 29.69 -17.51
CA LEU A 499 -19.94 28.71 -18.59
C LEU A 499 -19.69 29.39 -19.95
N PRO A 500 -19.07 28.67 -20.92
CA PRO A 500 -19.01 29.15 -22.28
C PRO A 500 -20.40 29.44 -22.86
N PRO A 501 -20.56 30.43 -23.76
CA PRO A 501 -21.87 30.85 -24.28
C PRO A 501 -22.70 29.74 -24.97
N ALA A 502 -22.04 28.69 -25.46
CA ALA A 502 -22.70 27.55 -26.10
C ALA A 502 -23.41 26.61 -25.10
N ILE A 503 -23.14 26.75 -23.80
CA ILE A 503 -23.67 25.89 -22.75
C ILE A 503 -24.76 26.64 -21.99
N ARG A 504 -25.93 26.02 -21.84
CA ARG A 504 -27.04 26.60 -21.09
C ARG A 504 -26.86 26.36 -19.60
N SER A 505 -27.36 27.27 -18.79
CA SER A 505 -27.37 27.15 -17.34
C SER A 505 -28.80 27.15 -16.80
N TYR A 506 -29.06 26.36 -15.76
CA TYR A 506 -30.32 26.38 -15.03
C TYR A 506 -30.08 26.35 -13.52
N ASN A 507 -30.57 27.36 -12.80
CA ASN A 507 -30.34 27.49 -11.36
C ASN A 507 -31.49 26.87 -10.54
N LEU A 508 -31.20 25.75 -9.89
CA LEU A 508 -32.14 24.97 -9.07
C LEU A 508 -32.49 25.62 -7.72
N LYS A 509 -31.84 26.72 -7.32
CA LYS A 509 -32.30 27.52 -6.17
C LYS A 509 -33.41 28.49 -6.53
N ARG A 510 -33.53 28.85 -7.81
CA ARG A 510 -34.45 29.89 -8.29
C ARG A 510 -35.69 29.30 -8.96
N ASN A 511 -35.55 28.14 -9.59
CA ASN A 511 -36.60 27.50 -10.37
C ASN A 511 -36.68 26.00 -10.03
N ALA A 512 -37.86 25.40 -10.17
CA ALA A 512 -38.02 23.97 -9.93
C ALA A 512 -37.42 23.15 -11.08
N LEU A 513 -36.91 21.95 -10.78
CA LEU A 513 -36.38 21.05 -11.81
C LEU A 513 -37.51 20.59 -12.76
N ALA A 514 -38.68 20.28 -12.22
CA ALA A 514 -39.88 19.96 -12.99
C ALA A 514 -40.22 20.99 -14.08
N ASP A 515 -39.98 22.28 -13.86
CA ASP A 515 -40.23 23.33 -14.86
C ASP A 515 -39.26 23.23 -16.05
N TRP A 516 -38.02 22.81 -15.79
CA TRP A 516 -37.02 22.58 -16.84
C TRP A 516 -37.26 21.28 -17.59
N ILE A 517 -37.68 20.24 -16.86
CA ILE A 517 -38.05 18.94 -17.44
C ILE A 517 -39.28 19.12 -18.35
N GLY A 518 -40.35 19.74 -17.86
CA GLY A 518 -41.60 19.90 -18.60
C GLY A 518 -42.09 18.56 -19.16
N ASP A 519 -42.37 18.52 -20.47
CA ASP A 519 -42.81 17.32 -21.19
C ASP A 519 -41.67 16.59 -21.92
N ARG A 520 -40.42 16.81 -21.50
CA ARG A 520 -39.24 16.19 -22.14
C ARG A 520 -39.23 14.68 -22.01
N SER A 521 -38.70 14.03 -23.05
CA SER A 521 -38.41 12.58 -23.09
C SER A 521 -37.16 12.27 -23.93
N ASP A 522 -36.34 13.30 -24.18
CA ASP A 522 -35.25 13.31 -25.15
C ASP A 522 -33.84 13.32 -24.53
N ILE A 523 -33.72 13.27 -23.19
CA ILE A 523 -32.43 13.37 -22.52
C ILE A 523 -31.59 12.13 -22.83
N ALA A 524 -30.48 12.32 -23.53
CA ALA A 524 -29.57 11.26 -23.95
C ALA A 524 -28.49 10.97 -22.92
N VAL A 525 -28.01 12.00 -22.23
CA VAL A 525 -26.89 11.91 -21.29
C VAL A 525 -27.20 12.70 -20.03
N VAL A 526 -26.98 12.08 -18.88
CA VAL A 526 -26.92 12.76 -17.57
C VAL A 526 -25.55 12.52 -16.96
N VAL A 527 -24.86 13.60 -16.58
CA VAL A 527 -23.60 13.54 -15.84
C VAL A 527 -23.82 14.08 -14.44
N ASP A 528 -23.66 13.25 -13.42
CA ASP A 528 -23.69 13.66 -12.02
C ASP A 528 -22.29 13.89 -11.46
N THR A 529 -21.98 15.14 -11.13
CA THR A 529 -20.70 15.55 -10.53
C THR A 529 -20.83 15.94 -9.05
N VAL A 530 -22.02 15.76 -8.47
CA VAL A 530 -22.35 16.15 -7.09
C VAL A 530 -22.62 14.93 -6.22
N GLY A 531 -23.26 13.89 -6.76
CA GLY A 531 -23.82 12.77 -6.01
C GLY A 531 -25.30 12.98 -5.66
N ALA A 532 -26.01 13.78 -6.45
CA ALA A 532 -27.39 14.20 -6.18
C ALA A 532 -28.40 13.20 -6.76
N MET A 533 -28.51 12.03 -6.13
CA MET A 533 -29.36 10.93 -6.63
C MET A 533 -30.84 11.29 -6.81
N ASP A 534 -31.38 12.18 -5.98
CA ASP A 534 -32.78 12.64 -6.14
C ASP A 534 -32.98 13.45 -7.42
N THR A 535 -32.01 14.31 -7.76
CA THR A 535 -32.01 15.07 -9.03
C THR A 535 -31.92 14.12 -10.22
N PHE A 536 -31.09 13.07 -10.13
CA PHE A 536 -31.03 12.04 -11.18
C PHE A 536 -32.37 11.31 -11.32
N ARG A 537 -33.01 10.88 -10.22
CA ARG A 537 -34.30 10.17 -10.26
C ARG A 537 -35.39 10.99 -10.94
N GLU A 538 -35.42 12.31 -10.72
CA GLU A 538 -36.35 13.21 -11.39
C GLU A 538 -36.04 13.30 -12.90
N LEU A 539 -34.78 13.54 -13.28
CA LEU A 539 -34.34 13.60 -14.68
C LEU A 539 -34.56 12.30 -15.46
N LYS A 540 -34.42 11.15 -14.80
CA LYS A 540 -34.60 9.82 -15.39
C LYS A 540 -35.97 9.65 -16.06
N THR A 541 -37.00 10.31 -15.53
CA THR A 541 -38.35 10.29 -16.12
C THR A 541 -38.40 10.88 -17.54
N ALA A 542 -37.45 11.75 -17.88
CA ALA A 542 -37.30 12.40 -19.18
C ALA A 542 -36.12 11.86 -20.01
N MET A 543 -35.44 10.82 -19.53
CA MET A 543 -34.38 10.15 -20.27
C MET A 543 -34.96 9.22 -21.34
N LYS A 544 -34.34 9.25 -22.53
CA LYS A 544 -34.71 8.36 -23.63
C LYS A 544 -34.22 6.93 -23.39
N LEU A 545 -34.79 5.96 -24.11
CA LEU A 545 -34.28 4.59 -24.16
C LEU A 545 -32.82 4.58 -24.68
N ASN A 546 -31.96 3.70 -24.15
CA ASN A 546 -30.53 3.64 -24.50
C ASN A 546 -29.75 4.92 -24.15
N SER A 547 -30.11 5.56 -23.05
CA SER A 547 -29.42 6.76 -22.54
C SER A 547 -28.23 6.42 -21.63
N HIS A 548 -27.48 7.44 -21.25
CA HIS A 548 -26.26 7.30 -20.45
C HIS A 548 -26.34 8.07 -19.15
N LEU A 549 -25.98 7.41 -18.05
CA LEU A 549 -25.70 8.03 -16.75
C LEU A 549 -24.20 7.98 -16.49
N VAL A 550 -23.57 9.12 -16.25
CA VAL A 550 -22.17 9.21 -15.80
C VAL A 550 -22.16 9.62 -14.34
N SER A 551 -21.58 8.80 -13.46
CA SER A 551 -21.50 9.03 -12.03
C SER A 551 -20.07 9.36 -11.62
N ALA A 552 -19.82 10.63 -11.29
CA ALA A 552 -18.52 11.15 -10.87
C ALA A 552 -18.58 11.93 -9.54
N GLY A 553 -19.77 12.24 -9.03
CA GLY A 553 -19.96 12.82 -7.71
C GLY A 553 -19.69 11.84 -6.58
N PHE A 554 -19.25 12.35 -5.42
CA PHE A 554 -19.01 11.53 -4.25
C PHE A 554 -20.34 11.18 -3.54
N LEU A 555 -20.74 9.92 -3.65
CA LEU A 555 -22.05 9.43 -3.23
C LEU A 555 -22.18 9.08 -1.73
N GLY A 556 -21.08 9.17 -0.96
CA GLY A 556 -21.06 8.83 0.46
C GLY A 556 -21.54 7.39 0.72
N THR A 557 -22.32 7.19 1.78
CA THR A 557 -22.85 5.88 2.16
C THR A 557 -24.26 5.59 1.63
N THR A 558 -24.88 6.53 0.91
CA THR A 558 -26.31 6.50 0.57
C THR A 558 -26.61 6.50 -0.93
N GLY A 559 -25.62 6.65 -1.80
CA GLY A 559 -25.81 6.58 -3.25
C GLY A 559 -26.10 5.17 -3.74
N MET A 560 -27.38 4.80 -3.73
CA MET A 560 -27.87 3.55 -4.31
C MET A 560 -28.56 3.82 -5.64
N VAL A 561 -28.28 2.98 -6.63
CA VAL A 561 -28.95 2.94 -7.93
C VAL A 561 -29.65 1.60 -8.07
N ASP A 562 -30.94 1.62 -8.44
CA ASP A 562 -31.68 0.40 -8.73
C ASP A 562 -31.33 -0.10 -10.14
N ILE A 563 -30.70 -1.28 -10.21
CA ILE A 563 -30.28 -1.88 -11.48
C ILE A 563 -31.46 -2.34 -12.33
N GLN A 564 -32.60 -2.72 -11.74
CA GLN A 564 -33.80 -3.07 -12.52
C GLN A 564 -34.34 -1.86 -13.26
N GLU A 565 -34.29 -0.73 -12.59
CA GLU A 565 -34.66 0.57 -13.12
C GLU A 565 -33.76 1.03 -14.28
N LEU A 566 -32.45 0.78 -14.20
CA LEU A 566 -31.53 1.04 -15.33
C LEU A 566 -31.80 0.09 -16.49
N ARG A 567 -32.02 -1.20 -16.20
CA ARG A 567 -32.31 -2.24 -17.19
C ARG A 567 -33.59 -1.95 -17.97
N ALA A 568 -34.64 -1.49 -17.29
CA ALA A 568 -35.93 -1.21 -17.91
C ALA A 568 -35.87 -0.11 -19.00
N GLN A 569 -34.88 0.78 -18.94
CA GLN A 569 -34.68 1.86 -19.91
C GLN A 569 -33.37 1.71 -20.72
N GLU A 570 -32.68 0.58 -20.59
CA GLU A 570 -31.38 0.31 -21.21
C GLU A 570 -30.33 1.40 -20.92
N ILE A 571 -30.35 1.95 -19.70
CA ILE A 571 -29.41 3.01 -19.30
C ILE A 571 -28.02 2.41 -19.06
N THR A 572 -27.01 2.96 -19.72
CA THR A 572 -25.61 2.63 -19.44
C THR A 572 -25.06 3.48 -18.30
N LEU A 573 -24.59 2.84 -17.23
CA LEU A 573 -23.90 3.51 -16.12
C LEU A 573 -22.38 3.57 -16.40
N HIS A 574 -21.84 4.78 -16.44
CA HIS A 574 -20.41 5.06 -16.53
C HIS A 574 -19.88 5.53 -15.17
N SER A 575 -18.84 4.89 -14.66
CA SER A 575 -18.18 5.25 -13.40
C SER A 575 -16.71 5.63 -13.64
N PRO A 576 -16.44 6.82 -14.20
CA PRO A 576 -15.06 7.25 -14.45
C PRO A 576 -14.31 7.44 -13.13
N SER A 577 -13.11 6.87 -13.05
CA SER A 577 -12.19 7.04 -11.92
C SER A 577 -10.74 7.04 -12.41
N GLY A 578 -9.89 7.80 -11.72
CA GLY A 578 -8.48 7.97 -12.02
C GLY A 578 -8.18 8.62 -13.37
N TRP A 579 -6.89 8.67 -13.70
CA TRP A 579 -6.40 9.13 -14.98
C TRP A 579 -5.54 8.05 -15.65
N THR A 580 -5.40 8.18 -16.96
CA THR A 580 -4.47 7.39 -17.79
C THR A 580 -3.70 8.38 -18.65
N GLU A 581 -2.49 8.01 -19.08
CA GLU A 581 -1.62 8.86 -19.89
C GLU A 581 -2.35 9.44 -21.12
N HIS A 582 -2.93 8.59 -21.97
CA HIS A 582 -3.73 9.02 -23.13
C HIS A 582 -4.80 10.08 -22.81
N ARG A 583 -5.49 9.97 -21.67
CA ARG A 583 -6.54 10.93 -21.30
C ARG A 583 -5.97 12.24 -20.78
N MET A 584 -4.80 12.19 -20.14
CA MET A 584 -4.05 13.37 -19.76
C MET A 584 -3.55 14.11 -21.01
N ASP A 585 -3.07 13.37 -22.01
CA ASP A 585 -2.64 13.91 -23.29
C ASP A 585 -3.79 14.59 -24.05
N ASP A 586 -4.95 13.93 -24.14
CA ASP A 586 -6.16 14.52 -24.75
C ASP A 586 -6.62 15.78 -23.98
N THR A 587 -6.50 15.76 -22.66
CA THR A 587 -6.86 16.92 -21.83
C THR A 587 -5.89 18.07 -22.06
N LEU A 588 -4.58 17.78 -22.14
CA LEU A 588 -3.54 18.76 -22.46
C LEU A 588 -3.80 19.39 -23.82
N ALA A 589 -4.08 18.56 -24.84
CA ALA A 589 -4.42 19.02 -26.18
C ALA A 589 -5.67 19.91 -26.17
N GLY A 590 -6.74 19.51 -25.46
CA GLY A 590 -7.97 20.30 -25.40
C GLY A 590 -7.82 21.66 -24.72
N ILE A 591 -6.94 21.76 -23.71
CA ILE A 591 -6.57 23.05 -23.11
C ILE A 591 -5.78 23.89 -24.12
N GLY A 592 -4.81 23.30 -24.82
CA GLY A 592 -3.99 23.97 -25.83
C GLY A 592 -4.78 24.48 -27.04
N GLU A 593 -5.78 23.72 -27.48
CA GLU A 593 -6.71 24.10 -28.54
C GLU A 593 -7.74 25.15 -28.08
N GLY A 594 -7.86 25.37 -26.77
CA GLY A 594 -8.69 26.42 -26.17
C GLY A 594 -10.18 26.08 -26.06
N TRP A 595 -10.62 24.89 -26.47
CA TRP A 595 -12.02 24.47 -26.27
C TRP A 595 -12.28 23.99 -24.84
N LEU A 596 -11.26 23.46 -24.15
CA LEU A 596 -11.33 23.09 -22.74
C LEU A 596 -10.73 24.20 -21.87
N ARG A 597 -11.56 25.18 -21.53
CA ARG A 597 -11.14 26.40 -20.84
C ARG A 597 -11.05 26.18 -19.33
N THR A 598 -9.86 26.41 -18.77
CA THR A 598 -9.57 26.29 -17.34
C THR A 598 -9.40 27.66 -16.67
N THR A 599 -8.67 28.59 -17.28
CA THR A 599 -8.33 29.91 -16.72
C THR A 599 -9.53 30.74 -16.27
N PRO A 600 -10.66 30.82 -17.01
CA PRO A 600 -11.83 31.58 -16.55
C PRO A 600 -12.46 31.05 -15.26
N LEU A 601 -12.18 29.78 -14.89
CA LEU A 601 -12.70 29.18 -13.67
C LEU A 601 -11.86 29.52 -12.44
N ILE A 602 -10.69 30.13 -12.61
CA ILE A 602 -9.83 30.59 -11.52
C ILE A 602 -10.41 31.88 -10.94
N THR A 603 -10.86 31.80 -9.70
CA THR A 603 -11.44 32.95 -8.98
C THR A 603 -10.46 33.58 -8.00
N HIS A 604 -9.51 32.79 -7.48
CA HIS A 604 -8.55 33.23 -6.48
C HIS A 604 -7.17 32.70 -6.82
N ARG A 605 -6.17 33.57 -6.62
CA ARG A 605 -4.74 33.25 -6.63
C ARG A 605 -4.19 33.64 -5.27
N ILE A 606 -3.60 32.70 -4.56
CA ILE A 606 -3.17 32.87 -3.17
C ILE A 606 -1.72 32.39 -3.10
N ARG A 607 -0.83 33.14 -2.46
CA ARG A 607 0.55 32.67 -2.22
C ARG A 607 0.52 31.39 -1.38
N ALA A 608 1.34 30.40 -1.72
CA ALA A 608 1.36 29.10 -1.05
C ALA A 608 1.61 29.22 0.48
N GLU A 609 2.40 30.21 0.91
CA GLU A 609 2.63 30.52 2.32
C GLU A 609 1.37 30.94 3.08
N MET A 610 0.36 31.44 2.37
CA MET A 610 -0.96 31.84 2.87
C MET A 610 -2.01 30.74 2.61
N ALA A 611 -1.60 29.51 2.34
CA ALA A 611 -2.49 28.39 2.05
C ALA A 611 -3.66 28.27 3.04
N GLU A 612 -3.44 28.49 4.34
CA GLU A 612 -4.50 28.43 5.36
C GLU A 612 -5.70 29.33 5.04
N GLU A 613 -5.46 30.47 4.38
CA GLU A 613 -6.52 31.38 3.92
C GLU A 613 -7.37 30.76 2.81
N ALA A 614 -6.76 30.01 1.88
CA ALA A 614 -7.46 29.34 0.80
C ALA A 614 -8.49 28.34 1.35
N TRP A 615 -8.08 27.50 2.29
CA TRP A 615 -9.02 26.57 2.93
C TRP A 615 -10.00 27.27 3.86
N ARG A 616 -9.64 28.40 4.47
CA ARG A 616 -10.62 29.21 5.23
C ARG A 616 -11.75 29.73 4.34
N ILE A 617 -11.44 30.19 3.14
CA ILE A 617 -12.44 30.59 2.12
C ILE A 617 -13.32 29.39 1.75
N ILE A 618 -12.71 28.22 1.48
CA ILE A 618 -13.44 27.00 1.09
C ILE A 618 -14.38 26.53 2.20
N MET A 619 -13.89 26.47 3.44
CA MET A 619 -14.62 25.96 4.59
C MET A 619 -15.76 26.90 5.01
N ASN A 620 -15.48 28.20 5.09
CA ASN A 620 -16.44 29.15 5.63
C ASN A 620 -17.39 29.71 4.55
N LYS A 621 -17.05 29.56 3.27
CA LYS A 621 -17.83 30.07 2.12
C LYS A 621 -18.15 31.56 2.25
N THR A 622 -17.21 32.33 2.81
CA THR A 622 -17.38 33.75 3.15
C THR A 622 -17.42 34.67 1.94
N VAL A 623 -16.86 34.22 0.81
CA VAL A 623 -16.83 34.93 -0.46
C VAL A 623 -17.15 33.96 -1.60
N PHE A 624 -17.57 34.49 -2.75
CA PHE A 624 -17.74 33.69 -3.96
C PHE A 624 -16.41 33.05 -4.37
N PHE A 625 -16.38 31.73 -4.63
CA PHE A 625 -15.20 31.05 -5.17
C PHE A 625 -15.58 29.85 -6.07
N LEU A 626 -14.68 29.54 -7.00
CA LEU A 626 -14.68 28.33 -7.81
C LEU A 626 -13.28 27.71 -7.87
N GLY A 627 -12.40 28.09 -8.80
CA GLY A 627 -11.00 27.65 -8.81
C GLY A 627 -10.15 28.50 -7.86
N ILE A 628 -9.32 27.83 -7.05
CA ILE A 628 -8.31 28.47 -6.20
C ILE A 628 -6.95 27.86 -6.54
N VAL A 629 -6.02 28.71 -6.94
CA VAL A 629 -4.65 28.33 -7.29
C VAL A 629 -3.68 28.89 -6.25
N LEU A 630 -2.73 28.06 -5.84
CA LEU A 630 -1.60 28.46 -5.01
C LEU A 630 -0.42 28.88 -5.88
N GLU A 631 0.15 30.06 -5.64
CA GLU A 631 1.35 30.59 -6.30
C GLU A 631 2.58 30.34 -5.40
N TRP A 632 3.61 29.67 -5.94
CA TRP A 632 4.74 29.10 -5.17
C TRP A 632 6.02 29.92 -5.19
#